data_AF-A0A7K6U253-F1
#
_entry.id   AF-A0A7K6U253-F1
#
_cell.length_a   1.000
_cell.length_b   1.000
_cell.length_c   1.000
_cell.angle_alpha   90.00
_cell.angle_beta   90.00
_cell.angle_gamma   90.00
#
_symmetry.space_group_name_H-M   'P 1'
#
loop_
_entity.id
_entity.type
_entity.pdbx_description
1 polymer ?
#
loop_
_entity_poly.entity_id
_entity_poly.type
_entity_poly.pdbx_seq_one_letter_code
_entity_poly.pdbx_strand_id
1 'polypeptide(L)'
;MCTGGCAKCLGATLIPLAVLCTLANILLFFPGGKVVEKNENITDEVWYFGGILGSGVLMVFPALVFLGLKNNDCCGCCGNESCGKRFAMFSSIIFAAVGVLGAGYCFVLSAVAINRGPKCDTGNKWTYPFQDGDYLSNHTLWDMCLSPENIVPWNLTLFSLLLVMSGIQAVLCGIQVVNGLFGTICGDCQCCGCCG
;
A
#
# COMPACT_ATOMS: atom_id res chain seq x y z
N MET A 1 26.96 1.56 8.94
CA MET A 1 26.19 1.77 7.69
C MET A 1 25.11 2.83 7.96
N CYS A 2 25.02 3.86 7.12
CA CYS A 2 24.13 5.02 7.33
C CYS A 2 22.64 4.68 7.14
N THR A 3 22.05 4.04 8.14
CA THR A 3 20.62 3.65 8.17
C THR A 3 19.67 4.85 7.98
N GLY A 4 20.03 6.03 8.49
CA GLY A 4 19.21 7.24 8.34
C GLY A 4 19.12 7.81 6.92
N GLY A 5 20.16 7.65 6.09
CA GLY A 5 20.15 8.11 4.69
C GLY A 5 19.25 7.23 3.80
N CYS A 6 19.32 5.91 4.01
CA CYS A 6 18.46 4.95 3.33
C CYS A 6 16.98 5.13 3.71
N ALA A 7 16.69 5.34 5.00
CA ALA A 7 15.32 5.56 5.48
C ALA A 7 14.64 6.79 4.84
N LYS A 8 15.38 7.90 4.63
CA LYS A 8 14.82 9.08 3.96
C LYS A 8 14.42 8.81 2.51
N CYS A 9 15.25 8.08 1.76
CA CYS A 9 14.92 7.67 0.39
C CYS A 9 13.67 6.78 0.37
N LEU A 10 13.58 5.82 1.30
CA LEU A 10 12.41 4.94 1.44
C LEU A 10 11.14 5.76 1.74
N GLY A 11 11.18 6.65 2.74
CA GLY A 11 10.06 7.52 3.09
C GLY A 11 9.62 8.43 1.93
N ALA A 12 10.58 9.02 1.20
CA ALA A 12 10.29 9.87 0.05
C ALA A 12 9.61 9.10 -1.11
N THR A 13 9.99 7.83 -1.33
CA THR A 13 9.34 6.98 -2.34
C THR A 13 7.95 6.49 -1.93
N LEU A 14 7.69 6.34 -0.62
CA LEU A 14 6.39 5.88 -0.11
C LEU A 14 5.28 6.92 -0.28
N ILE A 15 5.60 8.22 -0.23
CA ILE A 15 4.62 9.31 -0.39
C ILE A 15 3.90 9.26 -1.75
N PRO A 16 4.59 9.30 -2.91
CA PRO A 16 3.91 9.27 -4.20
C PRO A 16 3.16 7.94 -4.41
N LEU A 17 3.71 6.81 -3.92
CA LEU A 17 3.01 5.52 -3.96
C LEU A 17 1.69 5.58 -3.19
N ALA A 18 1.68 6.13 -1.97
CA ALA A 18 0.47 6.24 -1.16
C ALA A 18 -0.59 7.15 -1.81
N VAL A 19 -0.17 8.26 -2.41
CA VAL A 19 -1.06 9.15 -3.17
C VAL A 19 -1.65 8.42 -4.38
N LEU A 20 -0.83 7.73 -5.17
CA LEU A 20 -1.30 6.97 -6.34
C LEU A 20 -2.25 5.83 -5.95
N CYS A 21 -1.95 5.09 -4.88
CA CYS A 21 -2.86 4.06 -4.36
C CYS A 21 -4.20 4.66 -3.93
N THR A 22 -4.19 5.81 -3.24
CA THR A 22 -5.41 6.48 -2.82
C THR A 22 -6.24 6.95 -4.02
N LEU A 23 -5.60 7.55 -5.02
CA LEU A 23 -6.27 7.99 -6.26
C LEU A 23 -6.85 6.82 -7.05
N ALA A 24 -6.10 5.73 -7.21
CA ALA A 24 -6.57 4.52 -7.89
C ALA A 24 -7.79 3.91 -7.18
N ASN A 25 -7.80 3.94 -5.85
CA ASN A 25 -8.94 3.44 -5.07
C ASN A 25 -10.16 4.37 -5.15
N ILE A 26 -9.96 5.71 -5.19
CA ILE A 26 -11.04 6.66 -5.46
C ILE A 26 -11.64 6.44 -6.87
N LEU A 27 -10.80 6.19 -7.88
CA LEU A 27 -11.26 5.91 -9.24
C LEU A 27 -12.07 4.61 -9.34
N LEU A 28 -11.81 3.62 -8.47
CA LEU A 28 -12.60 2.39 -8.38
C LEU A 28 -14.05 2.63 -7.89
N PHE A 29 -14.34 3.74 -7.20
CA PHE A 29 -15.72 4.13 -6.86
C PHE A 29 -16.54 4.58 -8.08
N PHE A 30 -15.88 4.86 -9.21
CA PHE A 30 -16.54 5.22 -10.47
C PHE A 30 -16.41 4.05 -11.47
N PRO A 31 -17.32 3.06 -11.41
CA PRO A 31 -17.25 1.90 -12.31
C PRO A 31 -17.39 2.36 -13.77
N GLY A 32 -16.33 2.14 -14.56
CA GLY A 32 -16.28 2.56 -15.97
C GLY A 32 -16.27 4.08 -16.16
N GLY A 33 -15.86 4.86 -15.14
CA GLY A 33 -15.78 6.32 -15.21
C GLY A 33 -17.13 7.05 -15.25
N LYS A 34 -18.23 6.34 -14.95
CA LYS A 34 -19.58 6.92 -14.88
C LYS A 34 -20.06 7.02 -13.44
N VAL A 35 -20.77 8.11 -13.12
CA VAL A 35 -21.47 8.26 -11.83
C VAL A 35 -22.68 7.33 -11.85
N VAL A 36 -22.70 6.31 -11.00
CA VAL A 36 -23.83 5.37 -10.92
C VAL A 36 -24.91 5.96 -10.03
N GLU A 37 -26.15 6.00 -10.51
CA GLU A 37 -27.28 6.61 -9.79
C GLU A 37 -27.81 5.76 -8.61
N LYS A 38 -27.35 4.49 -8.46
CA LYS A 38 -27.77 3.58 -7.38
C LYS A 38 -26.57 2.87 -6.74
N ASN A 39 -26.42 3.04 -5.43
CA ASN A 39 -25.34 2.49 -4.61
C ASN A 39 -25.32 0.94 -4.53
N GLU A 40 -26.40 0.25 -4.93
CA GLU A 40 -26.54 -1.22 -4.89
C GLU A 40 -25.76 -1.96 -6.00
N ASN A 41 -25.25 -1.22 -6.98
CA ASN A 41 -24.51 -1.75 -8.13
C ASN A 41 -22.99 -1.68 -7.95
N ILE A 42 -22.50 -1.23 -6.80
CA ILE A 42 -21.07 -1.11 -6.50
C ILE A 42 -20.57 -2.43 -5.89
N THR A 43 -19.45 -2.92 -6.41
CA THR A 43 -18.72 -4.11 -5.94
C THR A 43 -18.39 -4.01 -4.45
N ASP A 44 -18.79 -5.00 -3.64
CA ASP A 44 -18.66 -5.00 -2.18
C ASP A 44 -17.19 -4.86 -1.73
N GLU A 45 -16.26 -5.36 -2.53
CA GLU A 45 -14.82 -5.28 -2.32
C GLU A 45 -14.30 -3.82 -2.28
N VAL A 46 -14.99 -2.88 -2.92
CA VAL A 46 -14.65 -1.43 -2.88
C VAL A 46 -14.97 -0.84 -1.50
N TRP A 47 -15.98 -1.37 -0.80
CA TRP A 47 -16.35 -0.96 0.56
C TRP A 47 -15.35 -1.41 1.63
N TYR A 48 -14.43 -2.32 1.31
CA TYR A 48 -13.37 -2.73 2.22
C TYR A 48 -12.22 -1.71 2.30
N PHE A 49 -12.28 -0.61 1.52
CA PHE A 49 -11.33 0.51 1.58
C PHE A 49 -9.85 0.10 1.59
N GLY A 50 -9.50 -1.04 0.97
CA GLY A 50 -8.15 -1.60 1.09
C GLY A 50 -7.05 -0.66 0.61
N GLY A 51 -7.30 0.10 -0.46
CA GLY A 51 -6.34 1.07 -0.98
C GLY A 51 -6.31 2.41 -0.24
N ILE A 52 -7.46 2.88 0.26
CA ILE A 52 -7.56 4.15 1.01
C ILE A 52 -7.06 3.97 2.44
N LEU A 53 -7.56 2.96 3.15
CA LEU A 53 -7.21 2.71 4.54
C LEU A 53 -5.84 2.02 4.65
N GLY A 54 -5.61 0.97 3.86
CA GLY A 54 -4.40 0.14 3.88
C GLY A 54 -3.16 0.78 3.27
N SER A 55 -3.13 0.94 1.94
CA SER A 55 -1.97 1.50 1.23
C SER A 55 -1.91 3.03 1.17
N GLY A 56 -2.98 3.72 1.60
CA GLY A 56 -3.12 5.17 1.63
C GLY A 56 -2.81 5.73 3.02
N VAL A 57 -3.83 5.81 3.88
CA VAL A 57 -3.76 6.43 5.21
C VAL A 57 -2.76 5.73 6.13
N LEU A 58 -2.80 4.40 6.24
CA LEU A 58 -1.84 3.67 7.08
C LEU A 58 -0.40 3.82 6.60
N MET A 59 -0.17 4.16 5.33
CA MET A 59 1.17 4.38 4.78
C MET A 59 1.75 5.76 5.10
N VAL A 60 0.92 6.72 5.51
CA VAL A 60 1.37 8.06 5.92
C VAL A 60 2.23 7.99 7.20
N PHE A 61 1.85 7.14 8.15
CA PHE A 61 2.59 6.97 9.40
C PHE A 61 4.04 6.50 9.20
N PRO A 62 4.32 5.36 8.52
CA PRO A 62 5.69 4.94 8.25
C PRO A 62 6.43 5.95 7.36
N ALA A 63 5.79 6.58 6.38
CA ALA A 63 6.44 7.58 5.53
C ALA A 63 6.97 8.79 6.35
N LEU A 64 6.16 9.34 7.24
CA LEU A 64 6.56 10.46 8.10
C LEU A 64 7.66 10.05 9.09
N VAL A 65 7.54 8.88 9.70
CA VAL A 65 8.55 8.36 10.62
C VAL A 65 9.88 8.17 9.90
N PHE A 66 9.89 7.58 8.70
CA PHE A 66 11.12 7.33 7.94
C PHE A 66 11.80 8.62 7.49
N LEU A 67 11.01 9.66 7.15
CA LEU A 67 11.54 11.00 6.87
C LEU A 67 12.09 11.70 8.13
N GLY A 68 11.46 11.48 9.29
CA GLY A 68 11.85 12.07 10.57
C GLY A 68 13.14 11.51 11.17
N LEU A 69 13.54 10.29 10.79
CA LEU A 69 14.74 9.61 11.33
C LEU A 69 16.07 10.36 11.08
N LYS A 70 16.12 11.34 10.17
CA LYS A 70 17.33 12.15 9.90
C LYS A 70 17.36 13.49 10.67
N ASN A 71 16.22 14.04 11.08
CA ASN A 71 16.21 15.31 11.84
C ASN A 71 16.65 15.15 13.30
N ASN A 72 16.84 13.91 13.75
CA ASN A 72 17.43 13.60 15.04
C ASN A 72 18.97 13.55 14.91
N ASP A 73 19.56 14.62 14.36
CA ASP A 73 20.99 14.86 14.50
C ASP A 73 21.24 15.21 15.98
N CYS A 74 21.89 14.29 16.70
CA CYS A 74 22.68 14.49 17.93
C CYS A 74 22.10 15.27 19.12
N CYS A 75 20.80 15.56 19.21
CA CYS A 75 20.28 16.28 20.38
C CYS A 75 18.80 15.99 20.69
N GLY A 76 18.50 15.05 21.60
CA GLY A 76 17.19 15.04 22.28
C GLY A 76 16.70 13.73 22.88
N CYS A 77 17.01 13.50 24.16
CA CYS A 77 16.06 13.42 25.29
C CYS A 77 16.90 13.20 26.57
N CYS A 78 16.92 14.17 27.48
CA CYS A 78 17.71 14.10 28.73
C CYS A 78 19.23 13.85 28.55
N GLY A 79 19.88 14.53 27.59
CA GLY A 79 21.35 14.55 27.49
C GLY A 79 22.06 13.22 27.18
N ASN A 80 21.33 12.15 26.86
CA ASN A 80 21.93 10.85 26.51
C ASN A 80 21.51 10.41 25.09
N GLU A 81 22.41 10.57 24.12
CA GLU A 81 22.22 10.21 22.69
C GLU A 81 21.81 8.74 22.48
N SER A 82 22.23 7.84 23.37
CA SER A 82 22.01 6.40 23.24
C SER A 82 20.55 5.98 23.45
N CYS A 83 19.82 6.68 24.33
CA CYS A 83 18.43 6.33 24.67
C CYS A 83 17.44 6.79 23.59
N GLY A 84 17.59 8.02 23.08
CA GLY A 84 16.73 8.57 22.02
C GLY A 84 16.85 7.78 20.71
N LYS A 85 18.06 7.31 20.37
CA LYS A 85 18.32 6.51 19.17
C LYS A 85 17.62 5.16 19.20
N ARG A 86 17.64 4.44 20.34
CA ARG A 86 16.93 3.16 20.49
C ARG A 86 15.41 3.33 20.41
N PHE A 87 14.86 4.37 21.03
CA PHE A 87 13.42 4.64 20.98
C PHE A 87 12.95 5.01 19.57
N ALA A 88 13.68 5.87 18.86
CA ALA A 88 13.37 6.22 17.47
C ALA A 88 13.46 5.01 16.52
N MET A 89 14.46 4.15 16.68
CA MET A 89 14.62 2.94 15.87
C MET A 89 13.52 1.90 16.16
N PHE A 90 13.16 1.69 17.43
CA PHE A 90 12.07 0.79 17.81
C PHE A 90 10.72 1.28 17.28
N SER A 91 10.45 2.58 17.40
CA SER A 91 9.25 3.21 16.84
C SER A 91 9.18 3.02 15.31
N SER A 92 10.30 3.21 14.60
CA SER A 92 10.36 2.96 13.16
C SER A 92 10.02 1.51 12.79
N ILE A 93 10.41 0.51 13.58
CA ILE A 93 10.08 -0.89 13.32
C ILE A 93 8.58 -1.13 13.47
N ILE A 94 7.97 -0.59 14.53
CA ILE A 94 6.52 -0.73 14.77
C ILE A 94 5.74 -0.11 13.61
N PHE A 95 6.05 1.12 13.23
CA PHE A 95 5.35 1.78 12.12
C PHE A 95 5.62 1.12 10.76
N ALA A 96 6.84 0.60 10.54
CA ALA A 96 7.13 -0.20 9.35
C ALA A 96 6.31 -1.49 9.30
N ALA A 97 6.14 -2.19 10.42
CA ALA A 97 5.30 -3.39 10.52
C ALA A 97 3.83 -3.07 10.23
N VAL A 98 3.31 -1.95 10.76
CA VAL A 98 1.97 -1.45 10.42
C VAL A 98 1.87 -1.17 8.90
N GLY A 99 2.89 -0.59 8.30
CA GLY A 99 2.97 -0.39 6.85
C GLY A 99 2.93 -1.70 6.05
N VAL A 100 3.64 -2.74 6.51
CA VAL A 100 3.60 -4.09 5.89
C VAL A 100 2.20 -4.69 6.00
N LEU A 101 1.54 -4.58 7.17
CA LEU A 101 0.18 -5.09 7.35
C LEU A 101 -0.83 -4.35 6.46
N GLY A 102 -0.74 -3.02 6.39
CA GLY A 102 -1.60 -2.20 5.52
C GLY A 102 -1.40 -2.48 4.03
N ALA A 103 -0.15 -2.59 3.59
CA ALA A 103 0.19 -2.98 2.21
C ALA A 103 -0.26 -4.41 1.89
N GLY A 104 -0.03 -5.36 2.81
CA GLY A 104 -0.45 -6.75 2.66
C GLY A 104 -1.97 -6.89 2.54
N TYR A 105 -2.72 -6.12 3.33
CA TYR A 105 -4.18 -6.08 3.22
C TYR A 105 -4.64 -5.61 1.83
N CYS A 106 -4.07 -4.50 1.33
CA CYS A 106 -4.38 -4.01 -0.01
C CYS A 106 -3.98 -5.01 -1.10
N PHE A 107 -2.85 -5.70 -0.95
CA PHE A 107 -2.36 -6.70 -1.90
C PHE A 107 -3.34 -7.88 -2.01
N VAL A 108 -3.73 -8.47 -0.87
CA VAL A 108 -4.68 -9.60 -0.84
C VAL A 108 -6.03 -9.19 -1.40
N LEU A 109 -6.56 -8.03 -0.98
CA LEU A 109 -7.85 -7.54 -1.49
C LEU A 109 -7.80 -7.33 -3.01
N SER A 110 -6.72 -6.75 -3.53
CA SER A 110 -6.55 -6.54 -4.98
C SER A 110 -6.47 -7.86 -5.73
N ALA A 111 -5.76 -8.86 -5.20
CA ALA A 111 -5.68 -10.19 -5.81
C ALA A 111 -7.04 -10.90 -5.82
N VAL A 112 -7.81 -10.81 -4.72
CA VAL A 112 -9.16 -11.38 -4.64
C VAL A 112 -10.11 -10.68 -5.62
N ALA A 113 -10.03 -9.34 -5.72
CA ALA A 113 -10.86 -8.57 -6.65
C ALA A 113 -10.55 -8.90 -8.12
N ILE A 114 -9.28 -9.10 -8.47
CA ILE A 114 -8.88 -9.57 -9.80
C ILE A 114 -9.37 -10.99 -10.04
N ASN A 115 -9.35 -11.87 -9.05
CA ASN A 115 -9.82 -13.24 -9.27
C ASN A 115 -11.35 -13.34 -9.40
N ARG A 116 -12.11 -12.52 -8.65
CA ARG A 116 -13.57 -12.49 -8.75
C ARG A 116 -14.10 -11.74 -9.97
N GLY A 117 -13.36 -10.74 -10.44
CA GLY A 117 -13.79 -9.84 -11.49
C GLY A 117 -14.88 -8.85 -11.02
N PRO A 118 -15.22 -7.85 -11.85
CA PRO A 118 -16.21 -6.85 -11.48
C PRO A 118 -17.65 -7.38 -11.56
N LYS A 119 -18.53 -6.79 -10.75
CA LYS A 119 -19.97 -6.96 -10.90
C LYS A 119 -20.43 -6.18 -12.14
N CYS A 120 -21.23 -6.82 -12.99
CA CYS A 120 -21.77 -6.17 -14.20
C CYS A 120 -23.17 -6.69 -14.52
N ASP A 121 -23.88 -5.95 -15.38
CA ASP A 121 -25.18 -6.37 -15.87
C ASP A 121 -25.04 -7.25 -17.12
N THR A 122 -25.54 -8.48 -17.04
CA THR A 122 -25.59 -9.45 -18.16
C THR A 122 -26.92 -9.36 -18.93
N GLY A 123 -27.76 -8.36 -18.65
CA GLY A 123 -29.00 -8.07 -19.38
C GLY A 123 -30.27 -8.56 -18.69
N ASN A 124 -30.15 -9.32 -17.59
CA ASN A 124 -31.30 -9.76 -16.77
C ASN A 124 -31.10 -9.46 -15.28
N LYS A 125 -29.86 -9.48 -14.77
CA LYS A 125 -29.48 -9.25 -13.36
C LYS A 125 -28.01 -8.80 -13.26
N TRP A 126 -27.69 -8.07 -12.19
CA TRP A 126 -26.32 -7.74 -11.80
C TRP A 126 -25.67 -8.91 -11.05
N THR A 127 -24.70 -9.57 -11.67
CA THR A 127 -24.02 -10.74 -11.11
C THR A 127 -22.49 -10.64 -11.29
N TYR A 128 -21.77 -11.63 -10.75
CA TYR A 128 -20.34 -11.82 -10.99
C TYR A 128 -20.16 -12.95 -12.03
N PRO A 129 -20.20 -12.64 -13.34
CA PRO A 129 -20.14 -13.67 -14.37
C PRO A 129 -18.77 -14.35 -14.47
N PHE A 130 -17.75 -13.78 -13.82
CA PHE A 130 -16.36 -14.23 -13.92
C PHE A 130 -15.88 -15.09 -12.75
N GLN A 131 -16.73 -15.35 -11.76
CA GLN A 131 -16.32 -16.05 -10.55
C GLN A 131 -15.81 -17.48 -10.81
N ASP A 132 -16.28 -18.13 -11.89
CA ASP A 132 -15.92 -19.51 -12.27
C ASP A 132 -15.22 -19.61 -13.64
N GLY A 133 -14.86 -18.49 -14.28
CA GLY A 133 -14.33 -18.44 -15.65
C GLY A 133 -12.98 -17.74 -15.79
N ASP A 134 -12.10 -18.26 -16.65
CA ASP A 134 -10.79 -17.64 -16.94
C ASP A 134 -10.92 -16.44 -17.90
N TYR A 135 -11.50 -15.35 -17.37
CA TYR A 135 -11.70 -14.10 -18.09
C TYR A 135 -10.41 -13.31 -18.30
N LEU A 136 -9.33 -13.67 -17.61
CA LEU A 136 -8.01 -13.05 -17.80
C LEU A 136 -7.35 -13.55 -19.08
N SER A 137 -7.47 -14.85 -19.35
CA SER A 137 -6.90 -15.43 -20.57
C SER A 137 -7.87 -15.37 -21.76
N ASN A 138 -9.19 -15.39 -21.52
CA ASN A 138 -10.20 -15.35 -22.57
C ASN A 138 -11.00 -14.04 -22.60
N HIS A 139 -10.55 -13.12 -23.46
CA HIS A 139 -11.18 -11.82 -23.64
C HIS A 139 -12.61 -11.88 -24.21
N THR A 140 -13.04 -12.99 -24.82
CA THR A 140 -14.42 -13.10 -25.33
C THR A 140 -15.46 -13.14 -24.20
N LEU A 141 -15.03 -13.48 -22.98
CA LEU A 141 -15.89 -13.47 -21.80
C LEU A 141 -16.27 -12.04 -21.39
N TRP A 142 -15.50 -11.02 -21.82
CA TRP A 142 -15.76 -9.63 -21.46
C TRP A 142 -17.07 -9.10 -22.09
N ASP A 143 -17.47 -9.67 -23.23
CA ASP A 143 -18.73 -9.35 -23.92
C ASP A 143 -19.98 -9.78 -23.14
N MET A 144 -19.83 -10.60 -22.08
CA MET A 144 -20.94 -10.93 -21.18
C MET A 144 -21.39 -9.74 -20.31
N CYS A 145 -20.54 -8.72 -20.16
CA CYS A 145 -20.89 -7.49 -19.44
C CYS A 145 -21.43 -6.44 -20.43
N LEU A 146 -22.74 -6.27 -20.48
CA LEU A 146 -23.40 -5.30 -21.37
C LEU A 146 -23.34 -3.87 -20.82
N SER A 147 -23.36 -3.73 -19.50
CA SER A 147 -23.21 -2.43 -18.84
C SER A 147 -22.58 -2.56 -17.46
N PRO A 148 -21.71 -1.62 -17.04
CA PRO A 148 -21.19 -0.47 -17.82
C PRO A 148 -20.10 -0.87 -18.84
N GLU A 149 -20.00 -0.10 -19.94
CA GLU A 149 -19.04 -0.33 -21.03
C GLU A 149 -17.59 -0.24 -20.50
N ASN A 150 -16.73 -1.17 -20.91
CA ASN A 150 -15.32 -1.25 -20.47
C ASN A 150 -15.09 -1.41 -18.95
N ILE A 151 -16.06 -1.97 -18.21
CA ILE A 151 -15.92 -2.18 -16.76
C ILE A 151 -14.82 -3.18 -16.39
N VAL A 152 -14.62 -4.19 -17.23
CA VAL A 152 -13.61 -5.25 -17.04
C VAL A 152 -12.20 -4.69 -17.11
N PRO A 153 -11.76 -4.04 -18.21
CA PRO A 153 -10.42 -3.46 -18.27
C PRO A 153 -10.24 -2.35 -17.22
N TRP A 154 -11.27 -1.57 -16.89
CA TRP A 154 -11.20 -0.55 -15.84
C TRP A 154 -10.86 -1.14 -14.45
N ASN A 155 -11.61 -2.15 -14.00
CA ASN A 155 -11.33 -2.79 -12.71
C ASN A 155 -10.00 -3.53 -12.73
N LEU A 156 -9.74 -4.31 -13.78
CA LEU A 156 -8.52 -5.10 -13.89
C LEU A 156 -7.27 -4.21 -13.85
N THR A 157 -7.25 -3.10 -14.58
CA THR A 157 -6.11 -2.18 -14.60
C THR A 157 -5.90 -1.50 -13.24
N LEU A 158 -6.95 -0.97 -12.61
CA LEU A 158 -6.84 -0.28 -11.31
C LEU A 158 -6.44 -1.23 -10.18
N PHE A 159 -7.04 -2.43 -10.09
CA PHE A 159 -6.64 -3.42 -9.09
C PHE A 159 -5.24 -3.97 -9.35
N SER A 160 -4.83 -4.13 -10.61
CA SER A 160 -3.45 -4.52 -10.93
C SER A 160 -2.44 -3.45 -10.51
N LEU A 161 -2.76 -2.18 -10.71
CA LEU A 161 -1.91 -1.07 -10.25
C LEU A 161 -1.80 -1.08 -8.71
N LEU A 162 -2.92 -1.23 -8.00
CA LEU A 162 -2.93 -1.35 -6.54
C LEU A 162 -2.11 -2.54 -6.05
N LEU A 163 -2.21 -3.69 -6.72
CA LEU A 163 -1.45 -4.90 -6.39
C LEU A 163 0.06 -4.66 -6.51
N VAL A 164 0.51 -4.07 -7.62
CA VAL A 164 1.94 -3.78 -7.83
C VAL A 164 2.45 -2.73 -6.84
N MET A 165 1.71 -1.63 -6.67
CA MET A 165 2.13 -0.55 -5.77
C MET A 165 2.16 -0.99 -4.31
N SER A 166 1.15 -1.73 -3.85
CA SER A 166 1.14 -2.30 -2.49
C SER A 166 2.24 -3.35 -2.29
N GLY A 167 2.55 -4.16 -3.31
CA GLY A 167 3.70 -5.06 -3.30
C GLY A 167 5.02 -4.31 -3.09
N ILE A 168 5.24 -3.21 -3.82
CA ILE A 168 6.43 -2.36 -3.66
C ILE A 168 6.46 -1.75 -2.24
N GLN A 169 5.35 -1.22 -1.75
CA GLN A 169 5.26 -0.67 -0.39
C GLN A 169 5.60 -1.71 0.69
N ALA A 170 5.10 -2.94 0.55
CA ALA A 170 5.41 -4.04 1.47
C ALA A 170 6.92 -4.36 1.48
N VAL A 171 7.57 -4.38 0.31
CA VAL A 171 9.02 -4.60 0.19
C VAL A 171 9.80 -3.47 0.84
N LEU A 172 9.46 -2.20 0.57
CA LEU A 172 10.15 -1.04 1.14
C LEU A 172 10.02 -0.99 2.66
N CYS A 173 8.82 -1.23 3.20
CA CYS A 173 8.60 -1.33 4.64
C CYS A 173 9.32 -2.55 5.25
N GLY A 174 9.35 -3.68 4.54
CA GLY A 174 10.09 -4.88 4.96
C GLY A 174 11.60 -4.64 5.07
N ILE A 175 12.19 -3.94 4.11
CA ILE A 175 13.60 -3.51 4.17
C ILE A 175 13.84 -2.64 5.40
N GLN A 176 12.93 -1.72 5.74
CA GLN A 176 13.06 -0.89 6.92
C GLN A 176 12.92 -1.67 8.23
N VAL A 177 12.06 -2.70 8.29
CA VAL A 177 11.98 -3.61 9.46
C VAL A 177 13.34 -4.28 9.68
N VAL A 178 13.93 -4.83 8.62
CA VAL A 178 15.25 -5.50 8.68
C VAL A 178 16.36 -4.52 9.07
N ASN A 179 16.39 -3.33 8.44
CA ASN A 179 17.38 -2.28 8.77
C ASN A 179 17.22 -1.77 10.21
N GLY A 180 15.98 -1.65 10.69
CA GLY A 180 15.67 -1.30 12.06
C GLY A 180 16.18 -2.35 13.04
N LEU A 181 15.93 -3.64 12.77
CA LEU A 181 16.39 -4.78 13.56
C LEU A 181 17.92 -4.87 13.64
N PHE A 182 18.62 -4.70 12.52
CA PHE A 182 20.09 -4.61 12.54
C PHE A 182 20.57 -3.38 13.31
N GLY A 183 19.86 -2.26 13.22
CA GLY A 183 20.16 -1.06 13.99
C GLY A 183 19.92 -1.20 15.50
N THR A 184 19.00 -2.07 15.95
CA THR A 184 18.74 -2.33 17.37
C THR A 184 19.64 -3.43 17.94
N ILE A 185 19.93 -4.48 17.17
CA ILE A 185 20.75 -5.62 17.60
C ILE A 185 22.26 -5.33 17.47
N CYS A 186 22.69 -4.72 16.35
CA CYS A 186 24.10 -4.35 16.13
C CYS A 186 24.43 -2.91 16.57
N GLY A 187 23.44 -2.15 17.04
CA GLY A 187 23.59 -0.75 17.47
C GLY A 187 24.39 -0.54 18.75
N ASP A 188 24.76 -1.62 19.46
CA ASP A 188 25.67 -1.57 20.62
C ASP A 188 27.17 -1.61 20.26
N CYS A 189 27.52 -1.46 18.98
CA CYS A 189 28.92 -1.35 18.55
C CYS A 189 29.14 -0.07 17.73
N GLN A 190 29.19 1.09 18.41
CA GLN A 190 30.12 2.20 18.17
C GLN A 190 29.81 3.38 19.12
N CYS A 191 30.19 3.23 20.39
CA CYS A 191 30.94 4.31 21.02
C CYS A 191 32.38 4.21 20.47
N CYS A 192 32.94 5.34 20.04
CA CYS A 192 34.27 5.54 19.44
C CYS A 192 34.39 5.33 17.92
N GLY A 193 34.86 6.38 17.23
CA GLY A 193 35.54 6.28 15.94
C GLY A 193 35.14 7.35 14.94
N CYS A 194 35.90 8.45 14.94
CA CYS A 194 35.99 9.53 13.96
C CYS A 194 35.51 9.27 12.52
N CYS A 195 34.78 10.25 11.96
CA CYS A 195 34.81 10.73 10.57
C CYS A 195 33.87 11.96 10.56
N GLY A 196 34.24 13.19 10.24
CA GLY A 196 35.42 13.86 9.70
C GLY A 196 34.94 15.26 9.33
#